data_AF-A0A7S1WK37-F1
#
_entry.id   AF-A0A7S1WK37-F1
#
_cell.length_a   1.000
_cell.length_b   1.000
_cell.length_c   1.000
_cell.angle_alpha   90.00
_cell.angle_beta   90.00
_cell.angle_gamma   90.00
#
_symmetry.space_group_name_H-M   'P 1'
#
loop_
_entity.id
_entity.type
_entity.pdbx_description
1 polymer ?
#
loop_
_entity_poly.entity_id
_entity_poly.type
_entity_poly.pdbx_seq_one_letter_code
_entity_poly.pdbx_strand_id
1 'polypeptide(L)'
;DDAAGGGAFALRLRQVPESVYSLLFFLVARETAREEHGAGFENVREAEVRLSTGLRQPHVWRWRQGTPEDMANTWLCVVFYRGPFGHWRMEPLSMKYLVMSLKDGLTEEGVAEASRNLTYRLRWLAKDRRWAAAEAERGLGWVAGGC
;
A
#
# COMPACT_ATOMS: atom_id res chain seq x y z
N ASP A 1 -28.21 -14.28 -4.15
CA ASP A 1 -27.95 -12.88 -4.53
C ASP A 1 -26.90 -12.19 -3.65
N ASP A 2 -25.76 -12.84 -3.35
CA ASP A 2 -24.68 -12.27 -2.52
C ASP A 2 -23.45 -11.88 -3.37
N ALA A 3 -23.60 -10.90 -4.26
CA ALA A 3 -22.52 -10.44 -5.12
C ALA A 3 -22.34 -8.91 -5.12
N ALA A 4 -22.55 -8.24 -3.98
CA ALA A 4 -22.41 -6.79 -3.85
C ALA A 4 -21.57 -6.33 -2.64
N GLY A 5 -20.66 -7.18 -2.14
CA GLY A 5 -19.80 -6.90 -0.99
C GLY A 5 -18.49 -6.17 -1.36
N GLY A 6 -18.57 -4.98 -1.96
CA GLY A 6 -17.40 -4.11 -2.15
C GLY A 6 -16.91 -3.57 -0.80
N GLY A 7 -15.98 -4.27 -0.17
CA GLY A 7 -15.50 -4.06 1.19
C GLY A 7 -14.86 -2.69 1.43
N ALA A 8 -15.64 -1.76 1.97
CA ALA A 8 -15.11 -0.56 2.61
C ALA A 8 -14.64 -0.92 4.03
N PHE A 9 -13.43 -0.47 4.42
CA PHE A 9 -12.97 -0.54 5.80
C PHE A 9 -12.76 0.87 6.34
N ALA A 10 -13.08 1.08 7.62
CA ALA A 10 -12.87 2.35 8.29
C ALA A 10 -11.63 2.28 9.16
N LEU A 11 -10.73 3.25 9.02
CA LEU A 11 -9.52 3.34 9.82
C LEU A 11 -9.52 4.61 10.67
N ARG A 12 -9.36 4.42 11.99
CA ARG A 12 -9.17 5.52 12.94
C ARG A 12 -7.67 5.76 13.15
N LEU A 13 -7.08 6.67 12.38
CA LEU A 13 -5.65 6.99 12.44
C LEU A 13 -5.14 7.38 13.84
N ARG A 14 -6.00 7.92 14.71
CA ARG A 14 -5.67 8.25 16.12
C ARG A 14 -5.49 7.02 17.02
N GLN A 15 -6.00 5.87 16.62
CA GLN A 15 -5.90 4.61 17.37
C GLN A 15 -4.71 3.74 16.92
N VAL A 16 -4.02 4.16 15.86
CA VAL A 16 -2.83 3.46 15.37
C VAL A 16 -1.68 3.69 16.37
N PRO A 17 -1.01 2.63 16.86
CA PRO A 17 0.06 2.76 17.84
C PRO A 17 1.16 3.75 17.39
N GLU A 18 1.81 4.40 18.37
CA GLU A 18 2.84 5.40 18.06
C GLU A 18 4.10 4.82 17.41
N SER A 19 4.35 3.53 17.65
CA SER A 19 5.41 2.74 17.01
C SER A 19 5.16 2.44 15.53
N VAL A 20 3.95 2.69 15.00
CA VAL A 20 3.64 2.51 13.58
C VAL A 20 3.86 3.83 12.83
N TYR A 21 4.87 3.83 11.97
CA TYR A 21 5.31 5.03 11.23
C TYR A 21 4.61 5.21 9.89
N SER A 22 4.25 4.11 9.24
CA SER A 22 3.57 4.12 7.96
C SER A 22 2.54 3.00 7.88
N LEU A 23 1.52 3.26 7.06
CA LEU A 23 0.47 2.32 6.69
C LEU A 23 0.41 2.32 5.17
N LEU A 24 0.52 1.14 4.59
CA LEU A 24 0.52 0.95 3.15
C LEU A 24 -0.73 0.18 2.76
N PHE A 25 -1.44 0.69 1.76
CA PHE A 25 -2.69 0.11 1.31
C PHE A 25 -2.52 -0.45 -0.09
N PHE A 26 -2.68 -1.76 -0.18
CA PHE A 26 -2.57 -2.50 -1.43
C PHE A 26 -3.92 -3.03 -1.85
N LEU A 27 -4.18 -3.02 -3.15
CA LEU A 27 -5.13 -3.94 -3.76
C LEU A 27 -4.36 -5.10 -4.35
N VAL A 28 -4.90 -6.30 -4.15
CA VAL A 28 -4.34 -7.54 -4.68
C VAL A 28 -5.41 -8.20 -5.52
N ALA A 29 -5.12 -8.46 -6.80
CA ALA A 29 -5.93 -9.30 -7.65
C ALA A 29 -5.69 -10.75 -7.22
N ARG A 30 -6.69 -11.39 -6.60
CA ARG A 30 -6.60 -12.80 -6.19
C ARG A 30 -6.92 -13.69 -7.39
N GLU A 31 -6.11 -14.72 -7.60
CA GLU A 31 -6.43 -15.80 -8.53
C GLU A 31 -7.73 -16.48 -8.10
N THR A 32 -8.69 -16.57 -9.01
CA THR A 32 -9.78 -17.53 -8.87
C THR A 32 -9.26 -18.87 -9.36
N ALA A 33 -9.48 -19.94 -8.59
CA ALA A 33 -8.96 -21.30 -8.82
C ALA A 33 -9.38 -21.99 -10.14
N ARG A 34 -9.98 -21.25 -11.08
CA ARG A 34 -10.31 -21.69 -12.42
C ARG A 34 -9.48 -20.87 -13.41
N GLU A 35 -8.61 -21.59 -14.11
CA GLU A 35 -8.05 -21.27 -15.43
C GLU A 35 -6.69 -20.57 -15.50
N GLU A 36 -5.98 -21.00 -16.54
CA GLU A 36 -4.59 -20.77 -16.97
C GLU A 36 -4.29 -19.30 -17.36
N HIS A 37 -5.12 -18.37 -16.92
CA HIS A 37 -5.02 -16.95 -17.22
C HIS A 37 -4.30 -16.24 -16.08
N GLY A 38 -3.36 -15.36 -16.42
CA GLY A 38 -2.47 -14.70 -15.47
C GLY A 38 -3.22 -14.06 -14.30
N ALA A 39 -2.67 -14.26 -13.10
CA ALA A 39 -3.04 -13.49 -11.92
C ALA A 39 -2.65 -12.04 -12.15
N GLY A 40 -3.64 -11.17 -12.34
CA GLY A 40 -3.37 -9.77 -12.60
C GLY A 40 -4.63 -8.93 -12.63
N PHE A 41 -4.42 -7.62 -12.57
CA PHE A 41 -5.46 -6.62 -12.87
C PHE A 41 -5.83 -6.62 -14.36
N GLU A 42 -5.20 -7.46 -15.18
CA GLU A 42 -5.53 -7.63 -16.59
C GLU A 42 -6.96 -8.16 -16.81
N ASN A 43 -7.42 -9.02 -15.89
CA ASN A 43 -8.76 -9.61 -15.92
C ASN A 43 -9.77 -8.81 -15.09
N VAL A 44 -9.36 -7.70 -14.48
CA VAL A 44 -10.21 -6.84 -13.65
C VAL A 44 -10.79 -5.72 -14.51
N ARG A 45 -12.06 -5.85 -14.90
CA ARG A 45 -12.76 -4.86 -15.75
C ARG A 45 -12.73 -3.46 -15.15
N GLU A 46 -12.95 -3.36 -13.84
CA GLU A 46 -12.93 -2.10 -13.11
C GLU A 46 -12.34 -2.29 -11.71
N ALA A 47 -11.18 -1.69 -11.46
CA ALA A 47 -10.63 -1.53 -10.11
C ALA A 47 -10.71 -0.05 -9.72
N GLU A 48 -11.26 0.23 -8.54
CA GLU A 48 -11.38 1.57 -8.03
C GLU A 48 -11.08 1.66 -6.54
N VAL A 49 -10.33 2.68 -6.16
CA VAL A 49 -10.03 3.01 -4.77
C VAL A 49 -10.58 4.40 -4.47
N ARG A 50 -11.32 4.49 -3.36
CA ARG A 50 -11.85 5.75 -2.85
C ARG A 50 -11.34 5.95 -1.44
N LEU A 51 -10.95 7.18 -1.14
CA LEU A 51 -10.66 7.62 0.21
C LEU A 51 -11.69 8.66 0.65
N SER A 52 -12.28 8.43 1.82
CA SER A 52 -13.22 9.33 2.49
C SER A 52 -12.71 9.66 3.89
N THR A 53 -12.85 10.92 4.30
CA THR A 53 -12.58 11.38 5.68
C THR A 53 -13.84 11.36 6.55
N GLY A 54 -14.99 10.95 6.00
CA GLY A 54 -16.24 10.80 6.71
C GLY A 54 -17.47 11.02 5.83
N LEU A 55 -18.66 10.83 6.41
CA LEU A 55 -19.95 10.90 5.71
C LEU A 55 -20.21 12.22 4.96
N ARG A 56 -19.60 13.33 5.41
CA ARG A 56 -19.76 14.66 4.80
C ARG A 56 -18.67 15.03 3.79
N GLN A 57 -17.63 14.20 3.64
CA GLN A 57 -16.56 14.34 2.65
C GLN A 57 -16.30 12.97 2.00
N PRO A 58 -17.20 12.52 1.12
CA PRO A 58 -17.19 11.14 0.63
C PRO A 58 -16.00 10.82 -0.29
N HIS A 59 -15.39 11.82 -0.93
CA HIS A 59 -14.31 11.61 -1.89
C HIS A 59 -13.20 12.67 -1.72
N VAL A 60 -12.26 12.42 -0.82
CA VAL A 60 -11.04 13.24 -0.71
C VAL A 60 -10.03 12.82 -1.77
N TRP A 61 -10.06 11.55 -2.18
CA TRP A 61 -9.26 11.04 -3.28
C TRP A 61 -9.95 9.83 -3.93
N ARG A 62 -9.74 9.68 -5.24
CA ARG A 62 -10.27 8.57 -6.04
C ARG A 62 -9.25 8.19 -7.09
N TRP A 63 -9.03 6.90 -7.26
CA TRP A 63 -8.29 6.37 -8.41
C TRP A 63 -9.06 5.22 -9.05
N ARG A 64 -9.18 5.27 -10.38
CA ARG A 64 -9.76 4.21 -11.19
C ARG A 64 -8.69 3.69 -12.12
N GLN A 65 -8.63 2.37 -12.30
CA GLN A 65 -7.77 1.76 -13.31
C GLN A 65 -8.15 2.31 -14.69
N GLY A 66 -7.18 2.92 -15.39
CA GLY A 66 -7.40 3.51 -16.71
C GLY A 66 -7.38 2.48 -17.84
N THR A 67 -6.48 1.49 -17.78
CA THR A 67 -6.36 0.42 -18.77
C THR A 67 -6.24 -0.95 -18.09
N PRO A 68 -7.02 -1.96 -18.55
CA PRO A 68 -7.01 -3.33 -18.06
C PRO A 68 -5.91 -4.20 -18.69
N GLU A 69 -4.81 -3.63 -19.22
CA GLU A 69 -3.71 -4.43 -19.80
C GLU A 69 -2.52 -4.57 -18.83
N ASP A 70 -2.78 -4.39 -17.54
CA ASP A 70 -1.73 -4.40 -16.53
C ASP A 70 -1.57 -5.79 -15.92
N MET A 71 -0.49 -6.48 -16.32
CA MET A 71 -0.13 -7.79 -15.75
C MET A 71 0.19 -7.73 -14.25
N ALA A 72 0.25 -6.55 -13.62
CA ALA A 72 0.41 -6.44 -12.18
C ALA A 72 -0.71 -7.17 -11.43
N ASN A 73 -0.36 -7.91 -10.37
CA ASN A 73 -1.31 -8.53 -9.45
C ASN A 73 -1.47 -7.78 -8.13
N THR A 74 -0.64 -6.75 -7.91
CA THR A 74 -0.60 -5.95 -6.69
C THR A 74 -0.51 -4.48 -7.05
N TRP A 75 -1.26 -3.63 -6.35
CA TRP A 75 -1.31 -2.20 -6.58
C TRP A 75 -1.23 -1.47 -5.24
N LEU A 76 -0.15 -0.73 -5.01
CA LEU A 76 -0.02 0.21 -3.89
C LEU A 76 -0.74 1.51 -4.23
N CYS A 77 -1.80 1.80 -3.48
CA CYS A 77 -2.76 2.87 -3.80
C CYS A 77 -2.59 4.11 -2.94
N VAL A 78 -2.26 3.92 -1.67
CA VAL A 78 -2.05 5.05 -0.76
C VAL A 78 -1.10 4.65 0.34
N VAL A 79 -0.26 5.59 0.73
CA VAL A 79 0.57 5.48 1.93
C VAL A 79 0.14 6.56 2.90
N PHE A 80 -0.15 6.16 4.12
CA PHE A 80 -0.23 7.08 5.24
C PHE A 80 1.08 7.01 6.01
N TYR A 81 1.67 8.14 6.35
CA TYR A 81 2.87 8.17 7.17
C TYR A 81 2.84 9.32 8.17
N ARG A 82 3.52 9.13 9.30
CA ARG A 82 3.64 10.17 10.31
C ARG A 82 4.68 11.21 9.87
N GLY A 83 4.27 12.48 9.85
CA GLY A 83 5.15 13.62 9.76
C GLY A 83 5.53 14.16 11.16
N PRO A 84 6.12 15.38 11.21
CA PRO A 84 6.48 16.05 12.45
C PRO A 84 5.31 16.11 13.44
N PHE A 85 5.62 16.01 14.73
CA PHE A 85 4.64 16.02 15.84
C PHE A 85 3.57 14.92 15.75
N GLY A 86 3.81 13.86 14.97
CA GLY A 86 2.90 12.73 14.83
C GLY A 86 1.66 12.98 13.97
N HIS A 87 1.62 14.06 13.20
CA HIS A 87 0.55 14.29 12.25
C HIS A 87 0.59 13.27 11.11
N TRP A 88 -0.55 12.67 10.79
CA TRP A 88 -0.67 11.79 9.63
C TRP A 88 -0.71 12.58 8.34
N ARG A 89 0.08 12.11 7.37
CA ARG A 89 0.07 12.59 5.99
C ARG A 89 -0.37 11.44 5.09
N MET A 90 -1.08 11.81 4.04
CA MET A 90 -1.50 10.89 2.99
C MET A 90 -0.71 11.22 1.73
N GLU A 91 -0.10 10.22 1.14
CA GLU A 91 0.44 10.29 -0.21
C GLU A 91 -0.34 9.31 -1.10
N PRO A 92 -1.11 9.81 -2.08
CA PRO A 92 -1.73 8.95 -3.07
C PRO A 92 -0.66 8.37 -3.99
N LEU A 93 -0.64 7.05 -4.14
CA LEU A 93 0.29 6.35 -5.01
C LEU A 93 -0.48 5.56 -6.06
N SER A 94 0.08 5.44 -7.26
CA SER A 94 -0.44 4.51 -8.26
C SER A 94 0.68 3.61 -8.77
N MET A 95 1.28 2.85 -7.84
CA MET A 95 2.38 1.97 -8.17
C MET A 95 1.88 0.53 -8.25
N LYS A 96 2.00 -0.07 -9.43
CA LYS A 96 1.55 -1.43 -9.69
C LYS A 96 2.72 -2.37 -9.89
N TYR A 97 2.58 -3.58 -9.36
CA TYR A 97 3.62 -4.59 -9.23
C TYR A 97 3.07 -5.97 -9.55
N LEU A 98 3.91 -6.80 -10.16
CA LEU A 98 3.72 -8.24 -10.17
C LEU A 98 4.53 -8.84 -9.02
N VAL A 99 3.85 -9.48 -8.08
CA VAL A 99 4.46 -10.21 -6.97
C VAL A 99 4.33 -11.71 -7.28
N MET A 100 5.42 -12.32 -7.70
CA MET A 100 5.47 -13.73 -8.12
C MET A 100 5.25 -14.71 -6.96
N SER A 101 5.57 -14.32 -5.72
CA SER A 101 5.40 -15.15 -4.53
C SER A 101 3.94 -15.44 -4.15
N LEU A 102 2.98 -14.80 -4.82
CA LEU A 102 1.56 -15.13 -4.68
C LEU A 102 1.15 -16.33 -5.54
N LYS A 103 1.94 -16.72 -6.56
CA LYS A 103 1.63 -17.80 -7.50
C LYS A 103 2.07 -19.18 -7.02
N ASP A 104 3.24 -19.28 -6.40
CA ASP A 104 3.87 -20.58 -6.07
C ASP A 104 3.80 -20.94 -4.57
N GLY A 105 2.94 -20.24 -3.81
CA GLY A 105 2.84 -20.35 -2.35
C GLY A 105 3.78 -19.38 -1.61
N LEU A 106 3.40 -19.01 -0.39
CA LEU A 106 4.17 -18.10 0.48
C LEU A 106 5.45 -18.78 0.98
N THR A 107 6.51 -18.76 0.17
CA THR A 107 7.86 -19.12 0.60
C THR A 107 8.50 -17.96 1.36
N GLU A 108 9.35 -18.24 2.36
CA GLU A 108 10.10 -17.20 3.07
C GLU A 108 10.93 -16.34 2.11
N GLU A 109 11.50 -16.97 1.07
CA GLU A 109 12.27 -16.29 0.03
C GLU A 109 11.41 -15.34 -0.81
N GLY A 110 10.19 -15.76 -1.18
CA GLY A 110 9.24 -14.93 -1.90
C GLY A 110 8.70 -13.76 -1.08
N VAL A 111 8.53 -13.95 0.24
CA VAL A 111 8.19 -12.85 1.17
C VAL A 111 9.37 -11.88 1.31
N ALA A 112 10.59 -12.40 1.40
CA ALA A 112 11.80 -11.58 1.48
C ALA A 112 12.02 -10.76 0.20
N GLU A 113 11.84 -11.35 -0.99
CA GLU A 113 11.94 -10.64 -2.26
C GLU A 113 10.90 -9.53 -2.39
N ALA A 114 9.62 -9.82 -2.07
CA ALA A 114 8.56 -8.82 -2.07
C ALA A 114 8.88 -7.66 -1.12
N SER A 115 9.39 -7.98 0.07
CA SER A 115 9.80 -6.99 1.07
C SER A 115 10.97 -6.12 0.57
N ARG A 116 12.00 -6.72 -0.06
CA ARG A 116 13.12 -5.99 -0.67
C ARG A 116 12.64 -5.07 -1.80
N ASN A 117 11.75 -5.56 -2.66
CA ASN A 117 11.20 -4.79 -3.78
C ASN A 117 10.42 -3.56 -3.27
N LEU A 118 9.54 -3.76 -2.29
CA LEU A 118 8.80 -2.68 -1.63
C LEU A 118 9.73 -1.67 -0.98
N THR A 119 10.72 -2.15 -0.21
CA THR A 119 11.70 -1.30 0.47
C THR A 119 12.47 -0.43 -0.53
N TYR A 120 12.97 -1.02 -1.62
CA TYR A 120 13.66 -0.29 -2.66
C TYR A 120 12.77 0.78 -3.30
N ARG A 121 11.51 0.46 -3.61
CA ARG A 121 10.58 1.42 -4.23
C ARG A 121 10.16 2.54 -3.28
N LEU A 122 10.15 2.28 -1.98
CA LEU A 122 9.78 3.24 -0.95
C LEU A 122 10.98 3.95 -0.34
N ARG A 123 12.20 3.71 -0.84
CA ARG A 123 13.42 4.37 -0.36
C ARG A 123 13.38 5.91 -0.44
N TRP A 124 12.48 6.45 -1.28
CA TRP A 124 12.28 7.89 -1.37
C TRP A 124 11.60 8.47 -0.12
N LEU A 125 10.84 7.67 0.65
CA LEU A 125 10.23 8.13 1.92
C LEU A 125 11.32 8.60 2.89
N ALA A 126 12.42 7.87 2.99
CA ALA A 126 13.57 8.26 3.81
C ALA A 126 14.25 9.56 3.34
N LYS A 127 14.01 9.99 2.09
CA LYS A 127 14.49 11.27 1.55
C LYS A 127 13.47 12.41 1.70
N ASP A 128 12.23 12.12 2.10
CA ASP A 128 11.24 13.16 2.39
C ASP A 128 11.66 13.90 3.67
N ARG A 129 11.89 15.21 3.56
CA ARG A 129 12.32 16.06 4.68
C ARG A 129 11.39 15.95 5.90
N ARG A 130 10.09 15.72 5.68
CA ARG A 130 9.10 15.62 6.75
C ARG A 130 9.11 14.24 7.40
N TRP A 131 9.43 13.19 6.64
CA TRP A 131 9.73 11.87 7.20
C TRP A 131 10.99 11.94 8.06
N ALA A 132 12.07 12.51 7.52
CA ALA A 132 13.34 12.67 8.23
C ALA A 132 13.20 13.52 9.52
N ALA A 133 12.36 14.57 9.49
CA ALA A 133 12.05 15.36 10.69
C ALA A 133 11.29 14.54 11.75
N ALA A 134 10.30 13.75 11.34
CA ALA A 134 9.55 12.86 12.24
C ALA A 134 10.43 11.74 12.84
N GLU A 135 11.38 11.23 12.04
CA GLU A 135 12.38 10.25 12.45
C GLU A 135 13.35 10.85 13.49
N ALA A 136 13.85 12.07 13.24
CA ALA A 136 14.76 12.78 14.13
C ALA A 136 14.12 13.18 15.47
N GLU A 137 12.89 13.71 15.46
CA GLU A 137 12.13 14.08 16.68
C GLU A 137 11.96 12.91 17.67
N ARG A 138 12.02 11.67 17.16
CA ARG A 138 11.73 10.45 17.92
C ARG A 138 12.96 9.60 18.19
N GLY A 139 14.16 10.05 17.80
CA GLY A 139 15.40 9.31 18.00
C GLY A 139 15.47 7.99 17.23
N LEU A 140 14.77 7.90 16.08
CA LEU A 140 14.69 6.70 15.26
C LEU A 140 15.70 6.68 14.12
N GLY A 141 16.48 7.75 14.00
CA GLY A 141 17.58 7.82 13.06
C GLY A 141 18.41 6.56 13.20
N TRP A 142 18.70 5.92 12.08
CA TRP A 142 19.65 4.82 12.03
C TRP A 142 20.92 5.26 12.79
N VAL A 143 21.11 4.72 14.00
CA VAL A 143 22.44 4.66 14.58
C VAL A 143 23.17 3.70 13.64
N ALA A 144 23.91 4.26 12.69
CA ALA A 144 24.98 3.52 12.04
C ALA A 144 25.85 3.02 13.19
N GLY A 145 25.62 1.77 13.61
CA GLY A 145 26.37 1.12 14.66
C GLY A 145 27.83 1.21 14.30
N GLY A 146 28.59 1.95 15.10
CA GLY A 146 30.03 1.78 15.13
C GLY A 146 30.33 0.33 15.47
N CYS A 147 30.97 -0.37 14.54
CA CYS A 147 32.00 -1.38 14.69
C CYS A 147 32.63 -1.58 13.31
#